data_AF-A0A962V5P7-F1
#
_entry.id   AF-A0A962V5P7-F1
#
_cell.length_a   1.000
_cell.length_b   1.000
_cell.length_c   1.000
_cell.angle_alpha   90.00
_cell.angle_beta   90.00
_cell.angle_gamma   90.00
#
_symmetry.space_group_name_H-M   'P 1'
#
loop_
_entity.id
_entity.type
_entity.pdbx_description
1 polymer ?
#
loop_
_entity_poly.entity_id
_entity_poly.type
_entity_poly.pdbx_seq_one_letter_code
_entity_poly.pdbx_strand_id
1 'polypeptide(L)'
;MLPALRSTWALFLGIALIMLCNGLQGTLLGLRAGLEGFSTSVTGAIMTTYYLGFLAGSQLVPGLVGGVGHIRVFAALASLASSSVLLHTIFVDPWAWGLMRFITGFSYAGLYIVIESWL
;
A
#
# COMPACT_ATOMS: atom_id res chain seq x y z
N MET A 1 -8.80 -22.54 17.54
CA MET A 1 -9.07 -21.24 16.88
C MET A 1 -8.81 -20.05 17.80
N LEU A 2 -9.43 -19.97 19.00
CA LEU A 2 -9.18 -18.90 19.98
C LEU A 2 -7.69 -18.69 20.38
N PRO A 3 -6.85 -19.73 20.56
CA PRO A 3 -5.42 -19.54 20.88
C PRO A 3 -4.61 -18.95 19.72
N ALA A 4 -4.92 -19.33 18.48
CA ALA A 4 -4.27 -18.79 17.28
C ALA A 4 -4.60 -17.30 17.11
N LEU A 5 -5.87 -16.92 17.27
CA LEU A 5 -6.27 -15.50 17.28
C LEU A 5 -5.53 -14.69 18.37
N ARG A 6 -5.29 -15.27 19.55
CA ARG A 6 -4.55 -14.61 20.64
C ARG A 6 -3.06 -14.42 20.31
N SER A 7 -2.48 -15.29 19.49
CA SER A 7 -1.09 -15.19 19.05
C SER A 7 -0.89 -14.20 17.90
N THR A 8 -1.88 -14.09 16.99
CA THR A 8 -1.77 -13.31 15.75
C THR A 8 -2.64 -12.05 15.74
N TRP A 9 -3.24 -11.67 16.88
CA TRP A 9 -4.14 -10.51 16.96
C TRP A 9 -3.52 -9.21 16.45
N ALA A 10 -2.22 -8.98 16.72
CA ALA A 10 -1.51 -7.80 16.28
C ALA A 10 -1.39 -7.74 14.74
N LEU A 11 -1.22 -8.90 14.09
CA LEU A 11 -1.19 -9.01 12.63
C LEU A 11 -2.56 -8.64 12.04
N PHE A 12 -3.62 -9.25 12.57
CA PHE A 12 -4.99 -9.01 12.10
C PHE A 12 -5.43 -7.56 12.30
N LEU A 13 -5.10 -6.97 13.46
CA LEU A 13 -5.36 -5.56 13.71
C LEU A 13 -4.56 -4.66 12.75
N GLY A 14 -3.28 -4.98 12.53
CA GLY A 14 -2.42 -4.25 11.60
C GLY A 14 -2.98 -4.24 10.18
N ILE A 15 -3.37 -5.40 9.64
CA ILE A 15 -3.97 -5.44 8.30
C ILE A 15 -5.34 -4.77 8.25
N ALA A 16 -6.17 -4.90 9.28
CA ALA A 16 -7.47 -4.23 9.30
C ALA A 16 -7.31 -2.71 9.17
N LEU A 17 -6.35 -2.11 9.90
CA LEU A 17 -6.03 -0.68 9.80
C LEU A 17 -5.46 -0.32 8.43
N ILE A 18 -4.58 -1.15 7.88
CA ILE A 18 -3.97 -0.93 6.55
C ILE A 18 -5.02 -1.00 5.44
N MET A 19 -5.96 -1.94 5.49
CA MET A 19 -7.05 -2.05 4.50
C MET A 19 -8.02 -0.88 4.61
N LEU A 20 -8.36 -0.46 5.82
CA LEU A 20 -9.17 0.75 6.05
C LEU A 20 -8.49 1.98 5.45
N CYS A 21 -7.19 2.15 5.71
CA CYS A 21 -6.39 3.23 5.14
C CYS A 21 -6.40 3.21 3.60
N ASN A 22 -6.29 2.04 2.97
CA ASN A 22 -6.31 1.92 1.51
C ASN A 22 -7.63 2.41 0.92
N GLY A 23 -8.76 1.95 1.48
CA GLY A 23 -10.09 2.36 1.03
C GLY A 23 -10.31 3.87 1.17
N LEU A 24 -9.92 4.44 2.31
CA LEU A 24 -10.03 5.88 2.55
C LEU A 24 -9.12 6.70 1.63
N GLN A 25 -7.88 6.26 1.43
CA GLN A 25 -6.93 6.95 0.56
C GLN A 25 -7.41 6.99 -0.90
N GLY A 26 -7.96 5.88 -1.41
CA GLY A 26 -8.49 5.80 -2.77
C GLY A 26 -9.59 6.84 -3.03
N THR A 27 -10.55 6.93 -2.11
CA THR A 27 -11.63 7.92 -2.18
C THR A 27 -11.11 9.35 -2.06
N LEU A 28 -10.20 9.60 -1.11
CA LEU A 28 -9.61 10.93 -0.90
C LEU A 28 -8.87 11.43 -2.14
N LEU A 29 -8.05 10.59 -2.77
CA LEU A 29 -7.30 10.94 -3.98
C LEU A 29 -8.22 11.22 -5.15
N GLY A 30 -9.30 10.44 -5.32
CA GLY A 30 -10.28 10.68 -6.38
C GLY A 30 -10.98 12.03 -6.24
N LEU A 31 -11.40 12.37 -5.02
CA LEU A 31 -12.02 13.67 -4.74
C LEU A 31 -11.02 14.82 -4.90
N ARG A 32 -9.80 14.67 -4.34
CA ARG A 32 -8.78 15.73 -4.38
C ARG A 32 -8.28 15.99 -5.79
N ALA A 33 -8.12 14.96 -6.63
CA ALA A 33 -7.75 15.15 -8.04
C ALA A 33 -8.74 16.07 -8.78
N GLY A 34 -10.04 15.93 -8.50
CA GLY A 34 -11.07 16.80 -9.06
C GLY A 34 -10.99 18.23 -8.54
N LEU A 35 -10.73 18.41 -7.24
CA LEU A 35 -10.58 19.74 -6.62
C LEU A 35 -9.34 20.48 -7.13
N GLU A 36 -8.24 19.78 -7.37
CA GLU A 36 -6.98 20.34 -7.89
C GLU A 36 -7.02 20.53 -9.42
N GLY A 37 -8.15 20.22 -10.08
CA GLY A 37 -8.35 20.43 -11.51
C GLY A 37 -7.64 19.43 -12.41
N PHE A 38 -7.23 18.26 -11.90
CA PHE A 38 -6.61 17.23 -12.74
C PHE A 38 -7.63 16.67 -13.72
N SER A 39 -7.19 16.44 -14.97
CA SER A 39 -8.06 15.82 -15.97
C SER A 39 -8.40 14.38 -15.58
N THR A 40 -9.54 13.89 -16.05
CA THR A 40 -9.99 12.51 -15.81
C THR A 40 -9.01 11.49 -16.36
N SER A 41 -8.40 11.75 -17.51
CA SER A 41 -7.37 10.90 -18.11
C SER A 41 -6.11 10.82 -17.25
N VAL A 42 -5.64 11.96 -16.71
CA VAL A 42 -4.46 12.01 -15.83
C VAL A 42 -4.74 11.30 -14.51
N THR A 43 -5.92 11.54 -13.92
CA THR A 43 -6.36 10.84 -12.70
C THR A 43 -6.43 9.34 -12.92
N GLY A 44 -6.99 8.91 -14.06
CA GLY A 44 -6.99 7.51 -14.47
C GLY A 44 -5.59 6.93 -14.54
N ALA A 45 -4.65 7.63 -15.19
CA ALA A 45 -3.26 7.20 -15.28
C ALA A 45 -2.57 7.10 -13.90
N ILE A 46 -2.80 8.07 -13.00
CA ILE A 46 -2.31 8.01 -11.62
C ILE A 46 -2.89 6.79 -10.91
N MET A 47 -4.18 6.53 -11.03
CA MET A 47 -4.82 5.40 -10.36
C MET A 47 -4.31 4.05 -10.90
N THR A 48 -3.95 3.94 -12.19
CA THR A 48 -3.41 2.69 -12.74
C THR A 48 -2.00 2.39 -12.26
N THR A 49 -1.17 3.39 -11.95
CA THR A 49 0.18 3.17 -11.40
C THR A 49 0.17 2.34 -10.11
N TYR A 50 -0.91 2.39 -9.32
CA TYR A 50 -1.09 1.51 -8.17
C TYR A 50 -1.05 0.03 -8.56
N TYR A 51 -1.73 -0.35 -9.63
CA TYR A 51 -1.73 -1.74 -10.10
C TYR A 51 -0.38 -2.15 -10.70
N LEU A 52 0.34 -1.22 -11.34
CA LEU A 52 1.71 -1.47 -11.77
C LEU A 52 2.65 -1.75 -10.59
N GLY A 53 2.55 -0.93 -9.54
CA GLY A 53 3.28 -1.16 -8.29
C GLY A 53 2.90 -2.48 -7.65
N PHE A 54 1.60 -2.81 -7.63
CA PHE A 54 1.10 -4.06 -7.09
C PHE A 54 1.66 -5.28 -7.83
N LEU A 55 1.72 -5.23 -9.16
CA LEU A 55 2.31 -6.28 -9.99
C LEU A 55 3.83 -6.42 -9.72
N ALA A 56 4.56 -5.32 -9.60
CA ALA A 56 5.97 -5.36 -9.26
C ALA A 56 6.19 -5.93 -7.85
N GLY A 57 5.37 -5.52 -6.88
CA GLY A 57 5.43 -5.99 -5.51
C GLY A 57 5.14 -7.48 -5.39
N SER A 58 4.17 -8.00 -6.17
CA SER A 58 3.81 -9.41 -6.10
C SER A 58 4.93 -10.34 -6.58
N GLN A 59 5.80 -9.88 -7.47
CA GLN A 59 6.93 -10.64 -8.00
C GLN A 59 8.18 -10.52 -7.11
N LEU A 60 8.46 -9.32 -6.61
CA LEU A 60 9.72 -9.02 -5.91
C LEU A 60 9.67 -9.35 -4.41
N VAL A 61 8.52 -9.13 -3.76
CA VAL A 61 8.41 -9.26 -2.31
C VAL A 61 8.58 -10.70 -1.80
N PRO A 62 8.10 -11.77 -2.47
CA PRO A 62 8.34 -13.15 -2.01
C PRO A 62 9.84 -13.45 -1.81
N GLY A 63 10.69 -12.98 -2.73
CA GLY A 63 12.14 -13.13 -2.60
C GLY A 63 12.73 -12.36 -1.41
N LEU A 64 12.23 -11.15 -1.15
CA LEU A 64 12.63 -10.35 0.01
C LEU A 64 12.24 -11.04 1.32
N VAL A 65 11.03 -11.59 1.41
CA VAL A 65 10.54 -12.31 2.59
C VAL A 65 11.43 -13.51 2.89
N GLY A 66 11.78 -14.30 1.87
CA GLY A 66 12.69 -15.43 2.04
C GLY A 66 14.10 -15.07 2.52
N GLY A 67 14.59 -13.86 2.20
CA GLY A 67 15.95 -13.42 2.56
C GLY A 67 16.09 -12.76 3.93
N VAL A 68 15.12 -11.95 4.36
CA VAL A 68 15.23 -11.14 5.60
C VAL A 68 14.15 -11.43 6.66
N GLY A 69 13.14 -12.23 6.32
CA GLY A 69 12.08 -12.68 7.24
C GLY A 69 10.84 -11.78 7.29
N HIS A 70 9.69 -12.39 7.64
CA HIS A 70 8.35 -11.81 7.56
C HIS A 70 8.20 -10.50 8.35
N ILE A 71 8.62 -10.47 9.62
CA ILE A 71 8.43 -9.32 10.51
C ILE A 71 9.12 -8.05 9.97
N ARG A 72 10.36 -8.20 9.48
CA ARG A 72 11.16 -7.07 8.98
C ARG A 72 10.58 -6.50 7.69
N VAL A 73 10.17 -7.39 6.78
CA VAL A 73 9.54 -6.96 5.52
C VAL A 73 8.19 -6.30 5.79
N PHE A 74 7.37 -6.87 6.69
CA PHE A 74 6.10 -6.28 7.09
C PHE A 74 6.28 -4.84 7.60
N ALA A 75 7.16 -4.64 8.58
CA ALA A 75 7.39 -3.32 9.16
C ALA A 75 7.92 -2.30 8.14
N ALA A 76 8.84 -2.71 7.27
CA ALA A 76 9.39 -1.86 6.22
C ALA A 76 8.32 -1.42 5.21
N LEU A 77 7.51 -2.35 4.70
CA LEU A 77 6.46 -2.06 3.73
C LEU A 77 5.32 -1.24 4.34
N ALA A 78 4.93 -1.52 5.59
CA ALA A 78 3.93 -0.74 6.30
C ALA A 78 4.40 0.72 6.50
N SER A 79 5.67 0.91 6.87
CA SER A 79 6.28 2.24 7.02
C SER A 79 6.38 2.98 5.69
N LEU A 80 6.72 2.26 4.61
CA LEU A 80 6.80 2.82 3.26
C LEU A 80 5.42 3.25 2.74
N ALA A 81 4.38 2.43 2.95
CA ALA A 81 3.00 2.77 2.63
C ALA A 81 2.50 3.98 3.44
N SER A 82 2.81 4.06 4.73
CA SER A 82 2.43 5.21 5.56
C SER A 82 3.12 6.49 5.08
N SER A 83 4.42 6.41 4.76
CA SER A 83 5.19 7.54 4.27
C SER A 83 4.68 8.04 2.91
N SER A 84 4.32 7.14 2.00
CA SER A 84 3.77 7.52 0.69
C SER A 84 2.45 8.29 0.83
N VAL A 85 1.59 7.91 1.78
CA VAL A 85 0.33 8.63 2.07
C VAL A 85 0.62 10.06 2.50
N LEU A 86 1.57 10.26 3.41
CA LEU A 86 1.95 11.60 3.88
C LEU A 86 2.52 12.46 2.74
N LEU A 87 3.34 11.88 1.86
CA LEU A 87 3.93 12.59 0.73
C LEU A 87 2.90 13.06 -0.30
N HIS A 88 1.76 12.36 -0.47
CA HIS A 88 0.65 12.85 -1.31
C HIS A 88 0.05 14.16 -0.79
N THR A 89 0.12 14.42 0.52
CA THR A 89 -0.42 15.66 1.10
C THR A 89 0.48 16.86 0.81
N ILE A 90 1.79 16.63 0.79
CA ILE A 90 2.84 17.65 0.62
C ILE A 90 3.00 18.04 -0.85
N PHE A 91 3.07 17.05 -1.75
CA PHE A 91 3.31 17.29 -3.17
C PHE A 91 2.01 17.16 -3.95
N VAL A 92 1.53 18.27 -4.50
CA VAL A 92 0.33 18.32 -5.35
C VAL A 92 0.77 18.37 -6.81
N ASP A 93 1.24 17.24 -7.31
CA ASP A 93 1.69 17.08 -8.69
C ASP A 93 1.31 15.68 -9.21
N PRO A 94 0.83 15.55 -10.47
CA PRO A 94 0.43 14.27 -11.05
C PRO A 94 1.53 13.20 -11.06
N TRP A 95 2.78 13.57 -11.32
CA TRP A 95 3.89 12.61 -11.37
C TRP A 95 4.27 12.15 -9.97
N ALA A 96 4.30 13.08 -9.00
CA ALA A 96 4.49 12.73 -7.60
C ALA A 96 3.40 11.78 -7.12
N TRP A 97 2.12 12.04 -7.45
CA TRP A 97 1.01 11.17 -7.07
C TRP A 97 1.08 9.80 -7.74
N GLY A 98 1.47 9.74 -9.02
CA GLY A 98 1.70 8.48 -9.71
C GLY A 98 2.81 7.65 -9.04
N LEU A 99 3.94 8.27 -8.70
CA LEU A 99 5.03 7.58 -8.00
C LEU A 99 4.59 7.09 -6.62
N MET A 100 3.91 7.93 -5.84
CA MET A 100 3.43 7.54 -4.51
C MET A 100 2.35 6.45 -4.59
N ARG A 101 1.52 6.43 -5.64
CA ARG A 101 0.56 5.36 -5.90
C ARG A 101 1.24 4.05 -6.28
N PHE A 102 2.29 4.10 -7.10
CA PHE A 102 3.13 2.95 -7.39
C PHE A 102 3.75 2.37 -6.10
N ILE A 103 4.36 3.21 -5.27
CA ILE A 103 4.98 2.79 -4.00
C ILE A 103 3.93 2.16 -3.06
N THR A 104 2.75 2.76 -3.00
CA THR A 104 1.62 2.23 -2.22
C THR A 104 1.23 0.85 -2.75
N GLY A 105 1.01 0.70 -4.05
CA GLY A 105 0.68 -0.59 -4.68
C GLY A 105 1.70 -1.69 -4.39
N PHE A 106 2.99 -1.36 -4.55
CA PHE A 106 4.10 -2.25 -4.23
C PHE A 106 4.07 -2.71 -2.77
N SER A 107 3.87 -1.76 -1.85
CA SER A 107 3.84 -2.04 -0.42
C SER A 107 2.66 -2.92 -0.03
N TYR A 108 1.47 -2.65 -0.58
CA TYR A 108 0.26 -3.42 -0.28
C TYR A 108 0.33 -4.86 -0.82
N ALA A 109 0.84 -5.06 -2.03
CA ALA A 109 1.07 -6.41 -2.57
C ALA A 109 1.98 -7.22 -1.63
N GLY A 110 3.07 -6.61 -1.18
CA GLY A 110 4.00 -7.27 -0.28
C GLY A 110 3.42 -7.55 1.10
N LEU A 111 2.63 -6.62 1.66
CA LEU A 111 1.95 -6.83 2.94
C LEU A 111 0.98 -8.01 2.88
N TYR A 112 0.22 -8.14 1.79
CA TYR A 112 -0.67 -9.29 1.58
C TYR A 112 0.11 -10.60 1.50
N ILE A 113 1.21 -10.63 0.73
CA ILE A 113 2.07 -11.83 0.62
C ILE A 113 2.66 -12.22 1.96
N VAL A 114 3.17 -11.26 2.73
CA VAL A 114 3.75 -11.54 4.05
C VAL A 114 2.73 -12.19 4.97
N ILE A 115 1.47 -11.75 4.92
CA ILE A 115 0.40 -12.28 5.78
C ILE A 115 0.00 -13.68 5.35
N GLU A 116 -0.22 -13.90 4.06
CA GLU A 116 -0.57 -15.22 3.51
C GLU A 116 0.52 -16.26 3.79
N SER A 117 1.78 -15.85 3.84
CA SER A 117 2.92 -16.74 4.10
C SER A 117 3.29 -16.86 5.58
N TRP A 118 2.71 -16.05 6.47
CA TRP A 118 2.97 -16.07 7.91
C TRP A 118 1.87 -16.79 8.70
N LEU A 119 0.66 -16.88 8.14
CA LEU A 119 -0.43 -17.73 8.65
C LEU A 119 -0.21 -19.20 8.27
#